data_AF-G6C2Q6-F1
#
_entry.id   AF-G6C2Q6-F1
#
_cell.length_a   1.000
_cell.length_b   1.000
_cell.length_c   1.000
_cell.angle_alpha   90.00
_cell.angle_beta   90.00
_cell.angle_gamma   90.00
#
_symmetry.space_group_name_H-M   'P 1'
#
loop_
_entity.id
_entity.type
_entity.pdbx_description
1 polymer ?
#
loop_
_entity_poly.entity_id
_entity_poly.type
_entity_poly.pdbx_seq_one_letter_code
_entity_poly.pdbx_strand_id
1 'polypeptide(L)'
;MKNRGFSLIEVIVAVAIIGILSGIVGLKLRSYIANSKDTRAVASLNSFRLAAQTYQIDNDKPLIEDSSKYDNDTEIKKALEKLEIYLDKNAKEIISTNRITIGASKDAENGNLKYGGEVKFTFKDPDNSGNSDGYYMWIAPVGDTKKLDSKGKEWTKY
;
A
#
# COMPACT_ATOMS: atom_id res chain seq x y z
N MET A 1 46.66 -35.69 -10.70
CA MET A 1 45.56 -34.69 -10.80
C MET A 1 46.00 -33.46 -10.01
N LYS A 2 46.08 -32.28 -10.63
CA LYS A 2 46.61 -31.07 -9.97
C LYS A 2 45.44 -30.30 -9.36
N ASN A 3 45.28 -30.37 -8.05
CA ASN A 3 44.27 -29.59 -7.33
C ASN A 3 44.66 -28.11 -7.42
N ARG A 4 43.97 -27.34 -8.26
CA ARG A 4 44.14 -25.88 -8.30
C ARG A 4 43.35 -25.29 -7.14
N GLY A 5 44.04 -24.92 -6.07
CA GLY A 5 43.47 -24.10 -5.01
C GLY A 5 43.41 -22.63 -5.42
N PHE A 6 42.47 -21.88 -4.86
CA PHE A 6 42.42 -20.43 -5.01
C PHE A 6 43.61 -19.77 -4.31
N SER A 7 44.19 -18.75 -4.93
CA SER A 7 45.21 -17.94 -4.28
C SER A 7 44.61 -17.06 -3.18
N LEU A 8 45.37 -16.76 -2.13
CA LEU A 8 44.94 -15.85 -1.06
C LEU A 8 44.55 -14.48 -1.62
N ILE A 9 45.31 -13.98 -2.61
CA ILE A 9 45.02 -12.68 -3.23
C ILE A 9 43.71 -12.70 -4.03
N GLU A 10 43.38 -13.81 -4.68
CA GLU A 10 42.11 -13.97 -5.41
C GLU A 10 40.92 -13.88 -4.47
N VAL A 11 40.99 -14.54 -3.32
CA VAL A 11 39.92 -14.51 -2.31
C VAL A 11 39.77 -13.10 -1.74
N ILE A 12 40.87 -12.42 -1.42
CA ILE A 12 40.83 -11.04 -0.89
C ILE A 12 40.21 -10.09 -1.91
N VAL A 13 40.64 -10.14 -3.17
CA VAL A 13 40.09 -9.29 -4.24
C VAL A 13 38.60 -9.57 -4.46
N ALA A 14 38.19 -10.84 -4.48
CA ALA A 14 36.80 -11.22 -4.64
C ALA A 14 35.91 -10.67 -3.50
N VAL A 15 36.34 -10.82 -2.24
CA VAL A 15 35.61 -10.30 -1.08
C VAL A 15 35.54 -8.76 -1.09
N ALA A 16 36.63 -8.09 -1.49
CA ALA A 16 36.64 -6.63 -1.62
C ALA A 16 35.61 -6.14 -2.66
N ILE A 17 35.53 -6.80 -3.83
CA ILE A 17 34.56 -6.47 -4.88
C ILE A 17 33.12 -6.70 -4.39
N ILE A 18 32.85 -7.85 -3.75
CA ILE A 18 31.52 -8.17 -3.20
C ILE A 18 31.12 -7.15 -2.13
N GLY A 19 32.05 -6.71 -1.28
CA GLY A 19 31.81 -5.68 -0.26
C GLY A 19 31.35 -4.35 -0.87
N ILE A 20 32.05 -3.87 -1.90
CA ILE A 20 31.70 -2.61 -2.59
C ILE A 20 30.34 -2.73 -3.28
N LEU A 21 30.10 -3.82 -4.01
CA LEU A 21 28.83 -4.04 -4.73
C LEU A 21 27.64 -4.13 -3.76
N SER A 22 27.82 -4.81 -2.62
CA SER A 22 26.76 -4.98 -1.61
C SER A 22 26.30 -3.64 -1.03
N GLY A 23 27.21 -2.68 -0.85
CA GLY A 23 26.88 -1.33 -0.37
C GLY A 23 25.95 -0.55 -1.31
N ILE A 24 26.17 -0.64 -2.62
CA ILE A 24 25.38 0.11 -3.62
C ILE A 24 24.01 -0.53 -3.83
N VAL A 25 23.94 -1.85 -3.89
CA VAL A 25 22.70 -2.60 -4.18
C VAL A 25 21.67 -2.39 -3.07
N GLY A 26 22.08 -2.31 -1.81
CA GLY A 26 21.18 -2.15 -0.66
C GLY A 26 20.31 -0.89 -0.73
N LEU A 27 20.86 0.25 -1.18
CA LEU A 27 20.13 1.51 -1.29
C LEU A 27 19.02 1.45 -2.36
N LYS A 28 19.33 0.85 -3.51
CA LYS A 28 18.34 0.66 -4.58
C LYS A 28 17.25 -0.30 -4.16
N LEU A 29 17.63 -1.43 -3.56
CA LEU A 29 16.70 -2.47 -3.10
C LEU A 29 15.64 -1.91 -2.15
N ARG A 30 16.03 -1.02 -1.23
CA ARG A 30 15.10 -0.38 -0.29
C ARG A 30 13.98 0.39 -1.00
N SER A 31 14.31 1.16 -2.04
CA SER A 31 13.33 1.90 -2.84
C SER A 31 12.44 0.96 -3.65
N TYR A 32 12.99 -0.12 -4.23
CA TYR A 32 12.19 -1.13 -4.94
C TYR A 32 11.18 -1.83 -4.03
N ILE A 33 11.59 -2.20 -2.81
CA ILE A 33 10.68 -2.79 -1.82
C ILE A 33 9.58 -1.79 -1.44
N ALA A 34 9.93 -0.51 -1.28
CA ALA A 34 8.94 0.52 -0.98
C ALA A 34 7.89 0.63 -2.10
N ASN A 35 8.34 0.78 -3.35
CA ASN A 35 7.46 0.86 -4.52
C ASN A 35 6.56 -0.39 -4.66
N SER A 36 7.09 -1.57 -4.30
CA SER A 36 6.35 -2.84 -4.36
C SER A 36 5.22 -2.89 -3.32
N LYS A 37 5.50 -2.42 -2.09
CA LYS A 37 4.48 -2.31 -1.03
C LYS A 37 3.41 -1.28 -1.40
N ASP A 38 3.79 -0.14 -1.95
CA ASP A 38 2.85 0.88 -2.42
C ASP A 38 1.95 0.34 -3.54
N THR A 39 2.54 -0.38 -4.50
CA THR A 39 1.80 -1.03 -5.59
C THR A 39 0.83 -2.09 -5.04
N ARG A 40 1.24 -2.85 -4.02
CA ARG A 40 0.35 -3.81 -3.33
C ARG A 40 -0.82 -3.09 -2.66
N ALA A 41 -0.58 -1.95 -2.00
CA ALA A 41 -1.66 -1.19 -1.38
C ALA A 41 -2.69 -0.69 -2.40
N VAL A 42 -2.23 -0.20 -3.55
CA VAL A 42 -3.11 0.21 -4.66
C VAL A 42 -3.85 -0.99 -5.27
N ALA A 43 -3.19 -2.14 -5.42
CA ALA A 43 -3.82 -3.36 -5.89
C ALA A 43 -4.91 -3.87 -4.92
N SER A 44 -4.66 -3.79 -3.61
CA SER A 44 -5.67 -4.07 -2.60
C SER A 44 -6.86 -3.12 -2.76
N LEU A 45 -6.65 -1.81 -2.89
CA LEU A 45 -7.75 -0.86 -3.14
C LEU A 45 -8.61 -1.26 -4.35
N ASN A 46 -7.99 -1.59 -5.47
CA ASN A 46 -8.74 -2.02 -6.65
C ASN A 46 -9.53 -3.32 -6.42
N SER A 47 -8.96 -4.27 -5.67
CA SER A 47 -9.64 -5.51 -5.31
C SER A 47 -10.87 -5.25 -4.42
N PHE A 48 -10.74 -4.35 -3.46
CA PHE A 48 -11.85 -3.92 -2.59
C PHE A 48 -12.91 -3.14 -3.37
N ARG A 49 -12.54 -2.29 -4.33
CA ARG A 49 -13.50 -1.62 -5.22
C ARG A 49 -14.27 -2.60 -6.09
N LEU A 50 -13.60 -3.61 -6.64
CA LEU A 50 -14.28 -4.66 -7.40
C LEU A 50 -15.24 -5.46 -6.50
N ALA A 51 -14.81 -5.83 -5.30
CA ALA A 51 -15.68 -6.48 -4.32
C ALA A 51 -16.89 -5.60 -3.95
N ALA A 52 -16.69 -4.29 -3.78
CA ALA A 52 -17.75 -3.33 -3.53
C ALA A 52 -18.78 -3.29 -4.68
N GLN A 53 -18.32 -3.28 -5.92
CA GLN A 53 -19.18 -3.32 -7.10
C GLN A 53 -19.98 -4.63 -7.16
N THR A 54 -19.34 -5.77 -6.90
CA THR A 54 -20.04 -7.08 -6.86
C THR A 54 -21.09 -7.10 -5.75
N TYR A 55 -20.74 -6.64 -4.55
CA TYR A 55 -21.71 -6.54 -3.45
C TYR A 55 -22.93 -5.69 -3.82
N GLN A 56 -22.71 -4.57 -4.51
CA GLN A 56 -23.79 -3.68 -4.95
C GLN A 56 -24.70 -4.36 -5.97
N ILE A 57 -24.13 -5.12 -6.91
CA ILE A 57 -24.91 -5.89 -7.89
C ILE A 57 -25.78 -6.94 -7.19
N ASP A 58 -25.25 -7.58 -6.15
CA ASP A 58 -25.96 -8.67 -5.46
C ASP A 58 -27.01 -8.17 -4.44
N ASN A 59 -26.87 -6.94 -3.93
CA ASN A 59 -27.67 -6.44 -2.80
C ASN A 59 -28.45 -5.13 -3.10
N ASP A 60 -28.27 -4.53 -4.27
CA ASP A 60 -28.88 -3.26 -4.71
C ASP A 60 -28.70 -2.10 -3.72
N LYS A 61 -27.59 -2.10 -2.97
CA LYS A 61 -27.35 -1.15 -1.87
C LYS A 61 -25.88 -0.70 -1.81
N PRO A 62 -25.61 0.55 -1.41
CA PRO A 62 -24.26 1.01 -1.11
C PRO A 62 -23.70 0.30 0.13
N LEU A 63 -22.39 0.37 0.30
CA LEU A 63 -21.74 -0.24 1.46
C LEU A 63 -22.07 0.49 2.76
N ILE A 64 -22.21 1.82 2.66
CA ILE A 64 -22.65 2.72 3.72
C ILE A 64 -23.82 3.54 3.17
N GLU A 65 -25.01 3.40 3.77
CA GLU A 65 -26.23 4.13 3.34
C GLU A 65 -26.31 5.54 3.93
N ASP A 66 -25.67 5.77 5.07
CA ASP A 66 -25.75 7.02 5.82
C ASP A 66 -24.51 7.89 5.54
N SER A 67 -24.73 9.00 4.84
CA SER A 67 -23.66 9.91 4.40
C SER A 67 -22.88 10.56 5.54
N SER A 68 -23.45 10.63 6.75
CA SER A 68 -22.75 11.14 7.93
C SER A 68 -21.66 10.18 8.44
N LYS A 69 -21.65 8.92 7.98
CA LYS A 69 -20.78 7.85 8.47
C LYS A 69 -19.63 7.48 7.55
N TYR A 70 -19.44 8.18 6.43
CA TYR A 70 -18.38 7.85 5.45
C TYR A 70 -16.94 7.97 5.97
N ASP A 71 -16.73 8.64 7.10
CA ASP A 71 -15.42 8.74 7.78
C ASP A 71 -15.39 8.05 9.16
N ASN A 72 -16.48 7.35 9.52
CA ASN A 72 -16.55 6.63 10.78
C ASN A 72 -15.84 5.27 10.65
N ASP A 73 -14.68 5.12 11.32
CA ASP A 73 -13.85 3.91 11.23
C ASP A 73 -14.61 2.62 11.59
N THR A 74 -15.57 2.67 12.52
CA THR A 74 -16.41 1.52 12.90
C THR A 74 -17.35 1.12 11.76
N GLU A 75 -17.97 2.09 11.11
CA GLU A 75 -18.91 1.84 10.01
C GLU A 75 -18.17 1.42 8.74
N ILE A 76 -16.98 2.00 8.50
CA ILE A 76 -16.08 1.55 7.45
C ILE A 76 -15.71 0.09 7.67
N LYS A 77 -15.31 -0.32 8.89
CA LYS A 77 -14.99 -1.73 9.19
C LYS A 77 -16.17 -2.66 8.91
N LYS A 78 -17.37 -2.30 9.38
CA LYS A 78 -18.59 -3.07 9.06
C LYS A 78 -18.85 -3.16 7.55
N ALA A 79 -18.60 -2.08 6.82
CA ALA A 79 -18.70 -2.08 5.36
C ALA A 79 -17.67 -3.02 4.72
N LEU A 80 -16.42 -3.05 5.21
CA LEU A 80 -15.38 -3.97 4.72
C LEU A 80 -15.69 -5.42 5.07
N GLU A 81 -16.31 -5.70 6.22
CA GLU A 81 -16.73 -7.05 6.63
C GLU A 81 -17.76 -7.65 5.65
N LYS A 82 -18.68 -6.83 5.12
CA LYS A 82 -19.62 -7.26 4.07
C LYS A 82 -18.90 -7.72 2.79
N LEU A 83 -17.69 -7.23 2.55
CA LEU A 83 -16.89 -7.58 1.38
C LEU A 83 -16.08 -8.87 1.55
N GLU A 84 -16.00 -9.44 2.77
CA GLU A 84 -15.14 -10.58 3.06
C GLU A 84 -15.37 -11.76 2.13
N ILE A 85 -16.62 -12.04 1.76
CA ILE A 85 -16.99 -13.17 0.90
C ILE A 85 -16.55 -13.02 -0.55
N TYR A 86 -16.26 -11.79 -1.00
CA TYR A 86 -15.82 -11.47 -2.36
C TYR A 86 -14.30 -11.27 -2.46
N LEU A 87 -13.60 -11.32 -1.33
CA LEU A 87 -12.17 -11.02 -1.22
C LEU A 87 -11.35 -12.28 -0.93
N ASP A 88 -10.06 -12.21 -1.23
CA ASP A 88 -9.14 -13.28 -0.90
C ASP A 88 -8.82 -13.34 0.62
N LYS A 89 -8.31 -14.48 1.09
CA LYS A 89 -8.02 -14.70 2.51
C LYS A 89 -7.03 -13.70 3.12
N ASN A 90 -6.17 -13.08 2.31
CA ASN A 90 -5.20 -12.10 2.76
C ASN A 90 -5.84 -10.74 3.06
N ALA A 91 -7.10 -10.52 2.66
CA ALA A 91 -7.84 -9.30 2.97
C ALA A 91 -8.34 -9.24 4.43
N LYS A 92 -8.38 -10.36 5.17
CA LYS A 92 -8.92 -10.43 6.55
C LYS A 92 -8.25 -9.44 7.51
N GLU A 93 -6.93 -9.29 7.41
CA GLU A 93 -6.18 -8.32 8.22
C GLU A 93 -6.57 -6.89 7.88
N ILE A 94 -6.72 -6.58 6.59
CA ILE A 94 -7.13 -5.25 6.11
C ILE A 94 -8.57 -4.94 6.52
N ILE A 95 -9.48 -5.92 6.45
CA ILE A 95 -10.88 -5.77 6.84
C ILE A 95 -10.99 -5.41 8.34
N SER A 96 -10.32 -6.19 9.19
CA SER A 96 -10.40 -6.02 10.65
C SER A 96 -9.76 -4.72 11.13
N THR A 97 -8.64 -4.32 10.53
CA THR A 97 -7.88 -3.14 10.98
C THR A 97 -8.28 -1.87 10.24
N ASN A 98 -8.81 -1.98 9.02
CA ASN A 98 -8.89 -0.90 8.04
C ASN A 98 -7.52 -0.22 7.84
N ARG A 99 -6.43 -0.99 7.81
CA ARG A 99 -5.06 -0.51 7.62
C ARG A 99 -4.36 -1.32 6.55
N ILE A 100 -3.57 -0.63 5.74
CA ILE A 100 -2.73 -1.22 4.71
C ILE A 100 -1.35 -0.61 4.85
N THR A 101 -0.36 -1.46 5.12
CA THR A 101 1.04 -1.02 5.21
C THR A 101 1.54 -0.59 3.85
N ILE A 102 2.21 0.57 3.81
CA ILE A 102 2.87 1.07 2.61
C ILE A 102 4.39 0.99 2.74
N GLY A 103 5.07 1.19 1.63
CA GLY A 103 6.52 1.12 1.54
C GLY A 103 7.21 2.41 1.92
N ALA A 104 6.78 3.53 1.35
CA ALA A 104 7.26 4.85 1.70
C ALA A 104 6.25 5.93 1.30
N SER A 105 6.38 7.10 1.92
CA SER A 105 5.63 8.29 1.58
C SER A 105 6.53 9.52 1.54
N LYS A 106 6.13 10.58 0.82
CA LYS A 106 6.86 11.86 0.76
C LYS A 106 5.90 13.04 0.72
N ASP A 107 6.40 14.22 1.10
CA ASP A 107 5.61 15.46 1.15
C ASP A 107 5.49 16.15 -0.21
N ALA A 108 6.48 15.98 -1.08
CA ALA A 108 6.55 16.58 -2.42
C ALA A 108 7.18 15.60 -3.42
N GLU A 109 6.96 15.78 -4.72
CA GLU A 109 7.49 14.87 -5.77
C GLU A 109 9.00 14.68 -5.69
N ASN A 110 9.73 15.76 -5.41
CA ASN A 110 11.19 15.77 -5.23
C ASN A 110 11.64 15.70 -3.76
N GLY A 111 10.72 15.37 -2.85
CA GLY A 111 10.98 15.29 -1.40
C GLY A 111 11.66 14.00 -0.98
N ASN A 112 12.20 14.00 0.25
CA ASN A 112 12.81 12.81 0.85
C ASN A 112 11.76 11.73 1.14
N LEU A 113 12.14 10.47 0.88
CA LEU A 113 11.30 9.31 1.20
C LEU A 113 11.31 9.04 2.71
N LYS A 114 10.13 9.09 3.31
CA LYS A 114 9.86 8.51 4.63
C LYS A 114 9.43 7.06 4.44
N TYR A 115 10.26 6.12 4.85
CA TYR A 115 9.97 4.69 4.72
C TYR A 115 9.00 4.21 5.80
N GLY A 116 8.12 3.30 5.40
CA GLY A 116 7.00 2.83 6.22
C GLY A 116 5.82 3.81 6.23
N GLY A 117 4.80 3.43 6.97
CA GLY A 117 3.53 4.14 7.04
C GLY A 117 2.35 3.23 6.71
N GLU A 118 1.17 3.78 6.83
CA GLU A 118 -0.09 3.08 6.60
C GLU A 118 -1.09 3.98 5.90
N VAL A 119 -1.95 3.37 5.10
CA VAL A 119 -3.15 4.00 4.55
C VAL A 119 -4.39 3.25 5.03
N LYS A 120 -5.51 3.95 5.10
CA LYS A 120 -6.83 3.38 5.44
C LYS A 120 -7.81 3.60 4.29
N PHE A 121 -8.85 2.78 4.21
CA PHE A 121 -9.97 3.08 3.34
C PHE A 121 -10.82 4.23 3.91
N THR A 122 -11.38 5.01 3.00
CA THR A 122 -12.38 6.05 3.28
C THR A 122 -13.43 6.07 2.17
N PHE A 123 -14.67 6.40 2.51
CA PHE A 123 -15.76 6.63 1.56
C PHE A 123 -16.03 8.13 1.36
N LYS A 124 -15.20 8.99 1.98
CA LYS A 124 -15.25 10.42 1.79
C LYS A 124 -14.41 10.79 0.58
N ASP A 125 -15.05 11.41 -0.41
CA ASP A 125 -14.36 11.92 -1.58
C ASP A 125 -13.33 13.00 -1.15
N PRO A 126 -12.05 12.82 -1.51
CA PRO A 126 -10.98 13.73 -1.14
C PRO A 126 -10.99 15.07 -1.90
N ASP A 127 -11.60 15.13 -3.08
CA ASP A 127 -11.67 16.32 -3.93
C ASP A 127 -12.96 17.10 -3.70
N ASN A 128 -14.10 16.42 -3.46
CA ASN A 128 -15.36 17.08 -3.13
C ASN A 128 -16.25 16.23 -2.22
N SER A 129 -16.31 16.58 -0.93
CA SER A 129 -17.10 15.82 0.05
C SER A 129 -18.59 15.68 -0.29
N GLY A 130 -19.16 16.56 -1.13
CA GLY A 130 -20.54 16.46 -1.63
C GLY A 130 -20.78 15.34 -2.66
N ASN A 131 -19.71 14.74 -3.20
CA ASN A 131 -19.77 13.60 -4.14
C ASN A 131 -19.56 12.26 -3.44
N SER A 132 -19.42 12.25 -2.10
CA SER A 132 -19.33 11.00 -1.34
C SER A 132 -20.67 10.27 -1.46
N ASP A 133 -20.66 9.07 -2.04
CA ASP A 133 -21.87 8.36 -2.45
C ASP A 133 -22.05 7.01 -1.71
N GLY A 134 -21.04 6.58 -0.94
CA GLY A 134 -21.05 5.29 -0.24
C GLY A 134 -20.83 4.09 -1.17
N TYR A 135 -20.61 4.35 -2.47
CA TYR A 135 -20.29 3.36 -3.50
C TYR A 135 -18.79 3.33 -3.78
N TYR A 136 -18.18 4.51 -3.93
CA TYR A 136 -16.77 4.63 -4.24
C TYR A 136 -15.91 4.66 -2.97
N MET A 137 -14.71 4.11 -3.07
CA MET A 137 -13.74 4.01 -1.99
C MET A 137 -12.42 4.67 -2.40
N TRP A 138 -11.78 5.35 -1.46
CA TRP A 138 -10.44 5.91 -1.60
C TRP A 138 -9.52 5.38 -0.51
N ILE A 139 -8.22 5.64 -0.67
CA ILE A 139 -7.23 5.43 0.39
C ILE A 139 -6.71 6.77 0.91
N ALA A 140 -6.57 6.87 2.22
CA ALA A 140 -6.08 8.07 2.89
C ALA A 140 -4.90 7.72 3.83
N PRO A 141 -3.87 8.60 3.92
CA PRO A 141 -2.77 8.44 4.86
C PRO A 141 -3.23 8.36 6.32
N VAL A 142 -2.54 7.56 7.13
CA VAL A 142 -2.77 7.44 8.58
C VAL A 142 -1.56 7.92 9.36
N GLY A 143 -1.79 8.63 10.47
CA GLY A 143 -0.76 9.10 11.38
C GLY A 143 0.26 9.99 10.68
N ASP A 144 1.55 9.65 10.80
CA ASP A 144 2.63 10.43 10.21
C ASP A 144 2.97 10.06 8.76
N THR A 145 2.07 9.35 8.08
CA THR A 145 2.20 9.01 6.65
C THR A 145 2.00 10.25 5.80
N LYS A 146 2.91 10.49 4.85
CA LYS A 146 2.86 11.71 4.01
C LYS A 146 1.85 11.57 2.87
N LYS A 147 1.50 12.71 2.27
CA LYS A 147 0.42 12.82 1.26
C LYS A 147 0.70 12.01 -0.01
N LEU A 148 1.95 11.92 -0.45
CA LEU A 148 2.35 11.25 -1.68
C LEU A 148 2.92 9.86 -1.39
N ASP A 149 2.74 8.96 -2.33
CA ASP A 149 3.43 7.67 -2.38
C ASP A 149 4.92 7.84 -2.72
N SER A 150 5.66 6.72 -2.76
CA SER A 150 7.08 6.72 -3.16
C SER A 150 7.34 7.33 -4.55
N LYS A 151 6.37 7.25 -5.47
CA LYS A 151 6.49 7.74 -6.86
C LYS A 151 6.11 9.22 -7.01
N GLY A 152 5.39 9.80 -6.06
CA GLY A 152 4.94 11.20 -6.08
C GLY A 152 3.46 11.38 -6.40
N LYS A 153 2.67 10.31 -6.46
CA LYS A 153 1.23 10.39 -6.62
C LYS A 153 0.55 10.49 -5.26
N GLU A 154 -0.45 11.36 -5.14
CA GLU A 154 -1.26 11.47 -3.92
C GLU A 154 -2.04 10.18 -3.65
N TRP A 155 -2.00 9.72 -2.39
CA TRP A 155 -2.72 8.52 -1.97
C TRP A 155 -4.23 8.62 -2.27
N THR A 156 -4.80 9.78 -2.04
CA THR A 156 -6.21 10.08 -2.27
C THR A 156 -6.63 10.12 -3.74
N LYS A 157 -5.67 10.17 -4.69
CA LYS A 157 -5.93 10.21 -6.15
C LYS A 157 -5.79 8.85 -6.83
N TYR A 158 -5.62 7.78 -6.05
CA TYR A 158 -5.71 6.40 -6.54
C TYR A 158 -7.15 5.94 -6.56
#